data_AF-A0A822BKW4-F1
#
_entry.id   AF-A0A822BKW4-F1
#
_cell.length_a   1.000
_cell.length_b   1.000
_cell.length_c   1.000
_cell.angle_alpha   90.00
_cell.angle_beta   90.00
_cell.angle_gamma   90.00
#
_symmetry.space_group_name_H-M   'P 1'
#
loop_
_entity.id
_entity.type
_entity.pdbx_description
1 polymer ?
#
loop_
_entity_poly.entity_id
_entity_poly.type
_entity_poly.pdbx_seq_one_letter_code
_entity_poly.pdbx_strand_id
1 'polypeptide(L)'
;FEHEFFLQIAQSFPFTEKLVLINRKPQQCKQSYELTNDNCHLSIVEYSHLIELDIERVHDDYVEEFLSDRRTYFRKNIRLLINGKALLRVTKHFTRKDTRMNCIKVDDLLPWSDWRSSKSFQEYFPSIIKESDYICPFFT
;
A
#
# COMPACT_ATOMS: atom_id res chain seq x y z
N PHE A 1 1.09 15.93 2.75
CA PHE A 1 1.90 15.81 1.52
C PHE A 1 0.98 15.42 0.40
N GLU A 2 0.98 16.14 -0.71
CA GLU A 2 0.10 15.80 -1.84
C GLU A 2 0.80 14.85 -2.82
N HIS A 3 0.05 14.35 -3.80
CA HIS A 3 0.56 13.42 -4.81
C HIS A 3 1.90 13.86 -5.45
N GLU A 4 2.03 15.14 -5.78
CA GLU A 4 3.25 15.71 -6.38
C GLU A 4 4.51 15.50 -5.51
N PHE A 5 4.37 15.51 -4.19
CA PHE A 5 5.49 15.25 -3.28
C PHE A 5 6.04 13.83 -3.48
N PHE A 6 5.17 12.84 -3.66
CA PHE A 6 5.57 11.45 -3.91
C PHE A 6 6.21 11.28 -5.28
N LEU A 7 5.71 12.00 -6.29
CA LEU A 7 6.32 12.04 -7.61
C LEU A 7 7.75 12.61 -7.54
N GLN A 8 7.95 13.72 -6.82
CA GLN A 8 9.27 14.33 -6.64
C GLN A 8 10.24 13.40 -5.91
N ILE A 9 9.79 12.63 -4.91
CA ILE A 9 10.61 11.61 -4.24
C ILE A 9 11.05 10.56 -5.25
N ALA A 10 10.12 9.97 -6.00
CA ALA A 10 10.43 8.90 -6.96
C ALA A 10 11.43 9.38 -8.03
N GLN A 11 11.29 10.62 -8.51
CA GLN A 11 12.19 11.20 -9.50
C GLN A 11 13.57 11.54 -8.94
N SER A 12 13.63 12.06 -7.72
CA SER A 12 14.89 12.46 -7.08
C SER A 12 15.69 11.27 -6.55
N PHE A 13 15.00 10.20 -6.18
CA PHE A 13 15.57 9.00 -5.59
C PHE A 13 15.05 7.72 -6.29
N PRO A 14 15.36 7.54 -7.59
CA PRO A 14 14.81 6.45 -8.40
C PRO A 14 15.20 5.06 -7.92
N PHE A 15 16.31 4.94 -7.17
CA PHE A 15 16.81 3.68 -6.62
C PHE A 15 16.43 3.47 -5.14
N THR A 16 15.38 4.14 -4.65
CA THR A 16 14.93 3.98 -3.27
C THR A 16 14.48 2.54 -3.01
N GLU A 17 15.22 1.83 -2.16
CA GLU A 17 14.88 0.48 -1.72
C GLU A 17 13.93 0.50 -0.50
N LYS A 18 14.08 1.49 0.36
CA LYS A 18 13.28 1.64 1.57
C LYS A 18 12.72 3.06 1.69
N LEU A 19 11.40 3.15 1.81
CA LEU A 19 10.69 4.40 2.04
C LEU A 19 9.96 4.35 3.38
N VAL A 20 10.25 5.30 4.26
CA VAL A 20 9.56 5.46 5.55
C VAL A 20 8.84 6.79 5.53
N LEU A 21 7.53 6.76 5.74
CA LEU A 21 6.70 7.97 5.83
C LEU A 21 6.07 8.08 7.22
N ILE A 22 6.18 9.26 7.81
CA ILE A 22 5.51 9.59 9.07
C ILE A 22 4.77 10.91 8.86
N ASN A 23 3.45 10.82 8.70
CA ASN A 23 2.60 11.99 8.63
C ASN A 23 1.17 11.66 9.04
N ARG A 24 0.77 12.11 10.23
CA ARG A 24 -0.58 11.86 10.77
C ARG A 24 -1.62 12.88 10.31
N LYS A 25 -1.20 13.96 9.63
CA LYS A 25 -2.12 14.97 9.13
C LYS A 25 -2.73 14.50 7.81
N PRO A 26 -4.04 14.67 7.60
CA PRO A 26 -4.67 14.34 6.33
C PRO A 26 -4.05 15.13 5.17
N GLN A 27 -4.24 14.62 3.95
CA GLN A 27 -4.02 15.42 2.75
C GLN A 27 -4.99 16.60 2.76
N GLN A 28 -4.50 17.80 2.43
CA GLN A 28 -5.33 19.00 2.38
C GLN A 28 -6.13 19.02 1.09
N CYS A 29 -5.48 18.65 -0.01
CA CYS A 29 -6.07 18.53 -1.32
C CYS A 29 -6.23 17.06 -1.66
N LYS A 30 -7.21 16.38 -1.04
CA LYS A 30 -7.70 15.11 -1.58
C LYS A 30 -8.25 15.44 -2.96
N GLN A 31 -7.44 15.32 -4.01
CA GLN A 31 -7.93 15.54 -5.35
C GLN A 31 -9.08 14.55 -5.54
N SER A 32 -10.31 15.05 -5.50
CA SER A 32 -11.49 14.25 -5.77
C SER A 32 -11.42 13.96 -7.26
N TYR A 33 -10.89 12.79 -7.61
CA TYR A 33 -10.79 12.27 -8.98
C TYR A 33 -12.14 12.18 -9.72
N GLU A 34 -13.23 12.65 -9.12
CA GLU A 34 -14.60 12.61 -9.64
C GLU A 34 -15.12 13.97 -10.15
N LEU A 35 -14.36 15.07 -10.06
CA LEU A 35 -14.93 16.40 -10.39
C LEU A 35 -13.96 17.34 -11.13
N THR A 36 -13.44 16.90 -12.27
CA THR A 36 -13.23 17.81 -13.42
C THR A 36 -13.33 17.01 -14.71
N ASN A 37 -14.18 17.44 -15.62
CA ASN A 37 -14.30 16.93 -17.00
C ASN A 37 -13.04 17.16 -17.86
N ASP A 38 -11.99 17.73 -17.26
CA ASP A 38 -10.67 17.84 -17.84
C ASP A 38 -9.81 16.73 -17.25
N ASN A 39 -9.29 15.88 -18.15
CA ASN A 39 -8.44 14.70 -17.91
C ASN A 39 -7.16 15.02 -17.11
N CYS A 40 -7.25 15.43 -15.84
CA CYS A 40 -6.14 15.43 -14.90
C CYS A 40 -5.89 13.99 -14.44
N HIS A 41 -5.43 13.15 -15.38
CA HIS A 41 -4.76 11.91 -15.04
C HIS A 41 -3.46 12.29 -14.30
N LEU A 42 -3.49 12.25 -12.97
CA LEU A 42 -2.26 12.26 -12.20
C LEU A 42 -1.37 11.10 -12.68
N SER A 43 -0.09 11.41 -12.91
CA SER A 43 0.87 10.39 -13.31
C SER A 43 1.00 9.35 -12.20
N ILE A 44 0.92 8.07 -12.54
CA ILE A 44 1.18 7.02 -11.57
C ILE A 44 2.63 7.14 -11.10
N VAL A 45 2.83 7.23 -9.78
CA VAL A 45 4.17 7.26 -9.18
C VAL A 45 4.72 5.84 -9.18
N GLU A 46 5.81 5.62 -9.90
CA GLU A 46 6.47 4.32 -9.95
C GLU A 46 7.63 4.28 -8.96
N TYR A 47 7.63 3.27 -8.08
CA TYR A 47 8.75 2.95 -7.20
C TYR A 47 9.39 1.61 -7.61
N SER A 48 10.14 1.62 -8.71
CA SER A 48 10.64 0.39 -9.36
C SER A 48 11.65 -0.42 -8.53
N HIS A 49 12.32 0.22 -7.56
CA HIS A 49 13.37 -0.37 -6.74
C HIS A 49 12.96 -0.57 -5.28
N LEU A 50 11.76 -0.11 -4.91
CA LEU A 50 11.28 -0.21 -3.55
C LEU A 50 11.05 -1.68 -3.20
N ILE A 51 11.59 -2.10 -2.06
CA ILE A 51 11.40 -3.42 -1.46
C ILE A 51 10.73 -3.32 -0.09
N GLU A 52 10.79 -2.15 0.55
CA GLU A 52 10.20 -1.93 1.87
C GLU A 52 9.49 -0.57 1.95
N LEU A 53 8.21 -0.60 2.31
CA LEU A 53 7.40 0.58 2.57
C LEU A 53 6.93 0.58 4.02
N ASP A 54 7.33 1.58 4.80
CA ASP A 54 6.84 1.82 6.15
C ASP A 54 5.92 3.04 6.17
N ILE A 55 4.63 2.73 6.34
CA ILE A 55 3.53 3.66 6.48
C ILE A 55 2.69 3.29 7.73
N GLU A 56 3.32 2.76 8.77
CA GLU A 56 2.61 2.40 10.01
C GLU A 56 1.99 3.63 10.69
N ARG A 57 2.67 4.78 10.61
CA ARG A 57 2.38 5.99 11.39
C ARG A 57 1.85 7.14 10.54
N VAL A 58 1.07 6.81 9.51
CA VAL A 58 0.50 7.80 8.58
C VAL A 58 -1.02 7.89 8.69
N HIS A 59 -1.58 8.99 8.17
CA HIS A 59 -3.01 9.14 7.93
C HIS A 59 -3.48 8.24 6.77
N ASP A 60 -4.74 7.80 6.80
CA ASP A 60 -5.33 6.89 5.80
C ASP A 60 -5.20 7.38 4.36
N ASP A 61 -5.18 8.70 4.14
CA ASP A 61 -5.01 9.29 2.80
C ASP A 61 -3.68 8.83 2.15
N TYR A 62 -2.60 8.71 2.93
CA TYR A 62 -1.32 8.22 2.42
C TYR A 62 -1.32 6.71 2.23
N VAL A 63 -2.07 5.98 3.06
CA VAL A 63 -2.28 4.55 2.82
C VAL A 63 -2.99 4.34 1.49
N GLU A 64 -4.01 5.15 1.19
CA GLU A 64 -4.68 5.13 -0.11
C GLU A 64 -3.74 5.54 -1.25
N GLU A 65 -2.90 6.56 -1.05
CA GLU A 65 -1.88 6.99 -2.04
C GLU A 65 -1.02 5.82 -2.52
N PHE A 66 -0.55 4.98 -1.60
CA PHE A 66 0.34 3.87 -1.89
C PHE A 66 -0.40 2.61 -2.35
N LEU A 67 -1.55 2.29 -1.75
CA LEU A 67 -2.26 1.05 -2.09
C LEU A 67 -3.06 1.17 -3.38
N SER A 68 -3.52 2.35 -3.78
CA SER A 68 -4.29 2.54 -5.02
C SER A 68 -3.41 2.38 -6.26
N ASP A 69 -3.78 1.47 -7.14
CA ASP A 69 -3.12 1.23 -8.45
C ASP A 69 -3.26 2.39 -9.44
N ARG A 70 -4.21 3.29 -9.18
CA ARG A 70 -4.37 4.56 -9.92
C ARG A 70 -3.36 5.64 -9.53
N ARG A 71 -2.64 5.47 -8.42
CA ARG A 71 -1.78 6.52 -7.84
C ARG A 71 -0.33 6.08 -7.75
N THR A 72 -0.10 4.84 -7.33
CA THR A 72 1.24 4.29 -7.15
C THR A 72 1.34 2.94 -7.83
N TYR A 73 2.53 2.61 -8.32
CA TYR A 73 2.88 1.27 -8.78
C TYR A 73 4.14 0.78 -8.07
N PHE A 74 4.03 -0.38 -7.43
CA PHE A 74 5.18 -1.15 -6.93
C PHE A 74 5.59 -2.25 -7.91
N ARG A 75 6.83 -2.72 -7.80
CA ARG A 75 7.16 -4.08 -8.24
C ARG A 75 6.66 -5.11 -7.21
N LYS A 76 6.71 -6.39 -7.57
CA LYS A 76 6.45 -7.50 -6.64
C LYS A 76 7.48 -7.54 -5.51
N ASN A 77 7.18 -8.28 -4.46
CA ASN A 77 8.06 -8.55 -3.32
C ASN A 77 8.27 -7.35 -2.39
N ILE A 78 7.20 -6.61 -2.13
CA ILE A 78 7.21 -5.50 -1.17
C ILE A 78 6.96 -6.03 0.24
N ARG A 79 7.81 -5.62 1.18
CA ARG A 79 7.50 -5.66 2.60
C ARG A 79 6.75 -4.39 3.01
N LEU A 80 5.54 -4.55 3.52
CA LEU A 80 4.67 -3.45 3.92
C LEU A 80 4.49 -3.39 5.44
N LEU A 81 4.95 -2.31 6.05
CA LEU A 81 4.67 -1.98 7.46
C LEU A 81 3.53 -0.96 7.48
N ILE A 82 2.39 -1.33 8.06
CA ILE A 82 1.15 -0.55 7.97
C ILE A 82 0.24 -0.80 9.16
N ASN A 83 -0.48 0.23 9.61
CA ASN A 83 -1.52 0.05 10.62
C ASN A 83 -2.68 -0.81 10.09
N GLY A 84 -2.94 -1.96 10.72
CA GLY A 84 -3.99 -2.89 10.28
C GLY A 84 -5.39 -2.27 10.21
N LYS A 85 -5.73 -1.31 11.09
CA LYS A 85 -7.04 -0.62 11.02
C LYS A 85 -7.11 0.31 9.81
N ALA A 86 -6.03 1.02 9.49
CA ALA A 86 -5.96 1.86 8.29
C ALA A 86 -6.07 1.01 7.02
N LEU A 87 -5.37 -0.13 6.99
CA LEU A 87 -5.45 -1.09 5.89
C LEU A 87 -6.87 -1.60 5.65
N LEU A 88 -7.59 -1.99 6.71
CA LEU A 88 -8.99 -2.41 6.61
C LEU A 88 -9.90 -1.29 6.08
N ARG A 89 -9.73 -0.06 6.56
CA ARG A 89 -10.53 1.09 6.11
C ARG A 89 -10.29 1.40 4.64
N VAL A 90 -9.02 1.52 4.23
CA VAL A 90 -8.66 1.88 2.85
C VAL A 90 -9.06 0.81 1.85
N THR A 91 -8.86 -0.48 2.18
CA THR A 91 -9.26 -1.60 1.30
C THR A 91 -10.75 -1.92 1.38
N LYS A 92 -11.52 -1.21 2.22
CA LYS A 92 -12.92 -1.54 2.56
C LYS A 92 -13.08 -3.01 2.93
N HIS A 93 -12.29 -3.49 3.90
CA HIS A 93 -12.23 -4.90 4.28
C HIS A 93 -11.93 -5.84 3.10
N PHE A 94 -10.95 -5.49 2.27
CA PHE A 94 -10.53 -6.26 1.09
C PHE A 94 -11.61 -6.41 0.01
N THR A 95 -12.39 -5.35 -0.22
CA THR A 95 -13.41 -5.32 -1.30
C THR A 95 -13.14 -4.24 -2.34
N ARG A 96 -12.28 -3.26 -2.04
CA ARG A 96 -11.94 -2.13 -2.93
C ARG A 96 -10.91 -2.50 -4.01
N LYS A 97 -11.38 -2.75 -5.23
CA LYS A 97 -10.59 -3.35 -6.34
C LYS A 97 -9.33 -2.57 -6.75
N ASP A 98 -9.35 -1.25 -6.74
CA ASP A 98 -8.20 -0.38 -7.10
C ASP A 98 -7.01 -0.56 -6.14
N THR A 99 -7.25 -0.99 -4.90
CA THR A 99 -6.15 -1.27 -3.95
C THR A 99 -5.54 -2.66 -4.13
N ARG A 100 -6.28 -3.57 -4.76
CA ARG A 100 -5.90 -4.99 -4.84
C ARG A 100 -4.60 -5.20 -5.63
N MET A 101 -4.41 -4.47 -6.73
CA MET A 101 -3.28 -4.68 -7.63
C MET A 101 -1.91 -4.36 -7.00
N ASN A 102 -1.86 -3.45 -6.03
CA ASN A 102 -0.65 -3.25 -5.25
C ASN A 102 -0.57 -4.19 -4.05
N CYS A 103 -1.69 -4.54 -3.41
CA CYS A 103 -1.68 -5.52 -2.32
C CYS A 103 -1.14 -6.90 -2.78
N ILE A 104 -1.45 -7.37 -3.99
CA ILE A 104 -0.97 -8.67 -4.48
C ILE A 104 0.56 -8.74 -4.66
N LYS A 105 1.23 -7.59 -4.65
CA LYS A 105 2.69 -7.46 -4.77
C LYS A 105 3.39 -7.48 -3.41
N VAL A 106 2.62 -7.45 -2.33
CA VAL A 106 3.12 -7.48 -0.96
C VAL A 106 3.41 -8.93 -0.57
N ASP A 107 4.66 -9.21 -0.24
CA ASP A 107 5.13 -10.53 0.17
C ASP A 107 5.27 -10.64 1.69
N ASP A 108 5.39 -9.53 2.40
CA ASP A 108 5.39 -9.49 3.86
C ASP A 108 4.57 -8.30 4.37
N LEU A 109 3.77 -8.52 5.42
CA LEU A 109 2.84 -7.54 5.97
C LEU A 109 2.94 -7.52 7.50
N LEU A 110 3.28 -6.34 8.03
CA LEU A 110 3.49 -6.10 9.46
C LEU A 110 2.67 -4.88 9.93
N PRO A 111 2.22 -4.86 11.20
CA PRO A 111 2.26 -5.96 12.17
C PRO A 111 1.20 -7.04 11.87
N TRP A 112 1.41 -8.23 12.43
CA TRP A 112 0.50 -9.37 12.27
C TRP A 112 -0.90 -9.11 12.81
N SER A 113 -1.89 -9.77 12.22
CA SER A 113 -3.29 -9.53 12.54
C SER A 113 -4.20 -10.69 12.13
N ASP A 114 -5.30 -10.86 12.86
CA ASP A 114 -6.16 -12.06 12.85
C ASP A 114 -6.96 -12.31 11.55
N TRP A 115 -6.93 -11.40 10.58
CA TRP A 115 -7.74 -11.49 9.35
C TRP A 115 -7.13 -12.35 8.23
N ARG A 116 -5.97 -12.97 8.47
CA ARG A 116 -5.28 -13.83 7.48
C ARG A 116 -6.10 -15.04 7.01
N SER A 117 -6.99 -15.53 7.85
CA SER A 117 -7.86 -16.67 7.56
C SER A 117 -9.04 -16.32 6.65
N SER A 118 -9.35 -15.03 6.45
CA SER A 118 -10.47 -14.63 5.61
C SER A 118 -10.14 -14.78 4.13
N LYS A 119 -11.04 -15.37 3.34
CA LYS A 119 -10.84 -15.54 1.89
C LYS A 119 -10.52 -14.23 1.17
N SER A 120 -11.15 -13.13 1.59
CA SER A 120 -10.92 -11.81 1.01
C SER A 120 -9.51 -11.29 1.27
N PHE A 121 -8.92 -11.58 2.44
CA PHE A 121 -7.50 -11.34 2.66
C PHE A 121 -6.63 -12.12 1.69
N GLN A 122 -6.92 -13.41 1.50
CA GLN A 122 -6.12 -14.29 0.64
C GLN A 122 -6.10 -13.83 -0.82
N GLU A 123 -7.21 -13.26 -1.28
CA GLU A 123 -7.32 -12.69 -2.62
C GLU A 123 -6.53 -11.37 -2.80
N TYR A 124 -6.20 -10.68 -1.70
CA TYR A 124 -5.42 -9.43 -1.69
C TYR A 124 -3.95 -9.67 -1.43
N PHE A 125 -3.61 -10.67 -0.63
CA PHE A 125 -2.25 -10.96 -0.17
C PHE A 125 -1.87 -12.43 -0.42
N PRO A 126 -1.91 -12.91 -1.67
CA PRO A 126 -1.71 -14.33 -1.99
C PRO A 126 -0.28 -14.82 -1.71
N SER A 127 0.74 -13.96 -1.79
CA SER A 127 2.13 -14.35 -1.53
C SER A 127 2.39 -14.68 -0.06
N ILE A 128 1.79 -13.90 0.86
CA ILE A 128 1.98 -14.05 2.31
C ILE A 128 1.49 -15.42 2.81
N ILE A 129 0.46 -15.99 2.19
CA ILE A 129 -0.12 -17.26 2.62
C ILE A 129 0.73 -18.44 2.18
N LYS A 130 1.38 -18.34 1.02
CA LYS A 130 2.27 -19.40 0.53
C LYS A 130 3.43 -19.63 1.48
N GLU A 131 3.89 -18.63 2.23
CA GLU A 131 4.97 -18.78 3.19
C GLU A 131 4.50 -19.37 4.54
N SER A 132 3.24 -19.15 4.95
CA SER A 132 2.69 -19.76 6.17
C SER A 132 2.51 -21.28 6.08
N ASP A 133 2.43 -21.84 4.87
CA ASP A 133 2.37 -23.29 4.66
C ASP A 133 3.75 -23.97 4.84
N TYR A 134 4.84 -23.20 4.96
CA TYR A 134 6.22 -23.72 5.08
C TYR A 134 6.93 -23.37 6.41
N ILE A 135 6.32 -22.62 7.33
CA ILE A 135 6.89 -22.24 8.65
C ILE A 135 5.72 -22.16 9.67
N CYS A 136 5.59 -22.90 10.78
CA CYS A 136 6.29 -24.01 11.42
C CYS A 136 5.31 -24.58 12.50
N PRO A 137 5.34 -25.88 12.84
CA PRO A 137 4.54 -26.49 13.89
C PRO A 137 5.17 -26.23 15.27
N PHE A 138 5.16 -24.99 15.78
CA PHE A 138 5.58 -24.72 17.15
C PHE A 138 4.82 -23.55 17.75
N PHE A 139 3.70 -23.87 18.41
CA PHE A 139 3.42 -23.35 19.74
C PHE A 139 2.87 -24.50 20.58
N THR A 140 3.71 -24.93 21.53
CA THR A 140 3.38 -25.63 22.77
C THR A 140 2.26 -24.96 23.54
#